data_AF-A0A1Q9C1U8-F1
#
_entry.id   AF-A0A1Q9C1U8-F1
#
_cell.length_a   1.000
_cell.length_b   1.000
_cell.length_c   1.000
_cell.angle_alpha   90.00
_cell.angle_beta   90.00
_cell.angle_gamma   90.00
#
_symmetry.space_group_name_H-M   'P 1'
#
loop_
_entity.id
_entity.type
_entity.pdbx_description
1 polymer ?
#
loop_
_entity_poly.entity_id
_entity_poly.type
_entity_poly.pdbx_seq_one_letter_code
_entity_poly.pdbx_strand_id
1 'polypeptide(L)'
;MQPQKRQRLETGLSLAQVIRGFGMPGPPEEGCDATQAPKDELRSHEERIDAEVDEQELRSWSDPPGLEEARLGFADLRQEEKDRLLTVSQNLANEIGMTFDAQTSRIDPKKLVHTFFSRYRQTESEDHYFQTESFLQNSQWRFASTLRTPSFFQRSFRGEPMLHRHAAEASACRKFLEDPKARDAASKLPPPSKVLKRYITGMLRLAAPVSIGVDPCSAAKNATLVEHDMQVLKVLEKMLQVSETNGKLVDASNAKHASQARHGS
;
A
#
# COMPACT_ATOMS: atom_id res chain seq x y z
N MET A 1 12.29 -47.44 53.58
CA MET A 1 11.23 -46.77 52.79
C MET A 1 10.46 -45.82 53.71
N GLN A 2 10.58 -44.52 53.49
CA GLN A 2 9.88 -43.48 54.26
C GLN A 2 8.86 -42.76 53.35
N PRO A 3 7.64 -42.47 53.82
CA PRO A 3 6.69 -41.67 53.04
C PRO A 3 6.93 -40.17 53.29
N GLN A 4 7.22 -39.44 52.21
CA GLN A 4 7.43 -38.01 52.21
C GLN A 4 6.07 -37.29 52.14
N LYS A 5 5.67 -36.63 53.23
CA LYS A 5 4.46 -35.80 53.34
C LYS A 5 4.56 -34.61 52.38
N ARG A 6 3.63 -34.49 51.43
CA ARG A 6 3.42 -33.28 50.63
C ARG A 6 2.63 -32.25 51.46
N GLN A 7 3.27 -31.14 51.81
CA GLN A 7 2.58 -29.98 52.38
C GLN A 7 1.86 -29.22 51.26
N ARG A 8 0.56 -29.02 51.47
CA ARG A 8 -0.36 -28.24 50.65
C ARG A 8 -0.32 -26.82 51.20
N LEU A 9 0.27 -25.88 50.47
CA LEU A 9 0.17 -24.46 50.81
C LEU A 9 -1.08 -23.91 50.11
N GLU A 10 -2.13 -23.73 50.90
CA GLU A 10 -3.23 -22.84 50.56
C GLU A 10 -2.79 -21.40 50.83
N THR A 11 -2.62 -20.61 49.78
CA THR A 11 -2.64 -19.16 49.88
C THR A 11 -3.72 -18.65 48.94
N GLY A 12 -4.94 -18.58 49.48
CA GLY A 12 -6.01 -17.78 48.91
C GLY A 12 -5.60 -16.31 48.97
N LEU A 13 -5.28 -15.73 47.82
CA LEU A 13 -5.24 -14.29 47.63
C LEU A 13 -6.17 -13.94 46.47
N SER A 14 -7.19 -13.16 46.81
CA SER A 14 -8.25 -12.72 45.92
C SER A 14 -7.71 -11.76 44.84
N LEU A 15 -8.09 -12.03 43.59
CA LEU A 15 -7.75 -11.26 42.38
C LEU A 15 -8.25 -9.80 42.41
N ALA A 16 -9.07 -9.42 43.40
CA ALA A 16 -9.68 -8.10 43.51
C ALA A 16 -8.81 -7.04 44.25
N GLN A 17 -7.65 -7.39 44.81
CA GLN A 17 -6.81 -6.45 45.59
C GLN A 17 -5.60 -5.85 44.84
N VAL A 18 -5.39 -6.17 43.56
CA VAL A 18 -4.21 -5.70 42.80
C VAL A 18 -4.48 -4.43 41.96
N ILE A 19 -5.74 -3.95 41.86
CA ILE A 19 -6.09 -2.84 40.96
C ILE A 19 -6.06 -1.44 41.63
N ARG A 20 -5.72 -1.31 42.92
CA ARG A 20 -5.52 0.01 43.57
C ARG A 20 -4.10 0.21 44.01
N GLY A 21 -3.29 0.87 43.19
CA GLY A 21 -1.93 1.22 43.62
C GLY A 21 -1.01 1.83 42.58
N PHE A 22 -1.46 2.81 41.80
CA PHE A 22 -0.53 3.74 41.13
C PHE A 22 -1.11 5.15 41.14
N GLY A 23 -0.95 5.82 42.29
CA GLY A 23 -0.98 7.27 42.37
C GLY A 23 0.38 7.82 41.94
N MET A 24 0.37 8.71 40.96
CA MET A 24 1.53 9.53 40.61
C MET A 24 1.43 10.87 41.35
N PRO A 25 2.52 11.40 41.94
CA PRO A 25 2.52 12.73 42.53
C PRO A 25 2.53 13.79 41.42
N GLY A 26 1.65 14.78 41.56
CA GLY A 26 1.52 15.91 40.66
C GLY A 26 2.63 16.97 40.84
N PRO A 27 2.80 17.89 39.87
CA PRO A 27 3.52 19.14 40.05
C PRO A 27 2.62 20.21 40.69
N PRO A 28 3.21 21.25 41.30
CA PRO A 28 2.49 22.23 42.11
C PRO A 28 1.58 23.15 41.28
N GLU A 29 0.50 23.55 41.92
CA GLU A 29 -0.51 24.50 41.46
C GLU A 29 0.05 25.91 41.32
N GLU A 30 -0.20 26.55 40.17
CA GLU A 30 -0.54 27.97 40.12
C GLU A 30 -1.90 28.08 39.45
N GLY A 31 -2.86 28.60 40.21
CA GLY A 31 -4.26 28.69 39.83
C GLY A 31 -4.55 29.86 38.91
N CYS A 32 -5.66 29.72 38.19
CA CYS A 32 -6.49 30.82 37.70
C CYS A 32 -7.88 30.26 37.36
N ASP A 33 -8.81 30.62 38.22
CA ASP A 33 -10.21 30.96 37.99
C ASP A 33 -11.19 30.03 37.27
N ALA A 34 -12.31 29.88 37.96
CA ALA A 34 -13.53 29.22 37.55
C ALA A 34 -14.19 29.95 36.38
N THR A 35 -14.63 29.23 35.35
CA THR A 35 -15.84 29.60 34.60
C THR A 35 -16.54 28.36 34.06
N GLN A 36 -17.68 28.09 34.70
CA GLN A 36 -18.93 27.48 34.22
C GLN A 36 -18.92 26.71 32.89
N ALA A 37 -19.34 25.44 33.01
CA ALA A 37 -19.86 24.64 31.91
C ALA A 37 -21.21 25.17 31.39
N PRO A 38 -21.44 25.16 30.07
CA PRO A 38 -22.77 24.99 29.51
C PRO A 38 -22.98 23.51 29.15
N LYS A 39 -24.11 22.98 29.65
CA LYS A 39 -24.78 21.82 29.06
C LYS A 39 -25.34 22.29 27.72
N ASP A 40 -24.83 21.76 26.62
CA ASP A 40 -25.46 21.93 25.32
C ASP A 40 -26.01 20.61 24.79
N GLU A 41 -27.23 20.74 24.32
CA GLU A 41 -28.18 19.74 23.93
C GLU A 41 -27.74 19.03 22.65
N LEU A 42 -27.78 17.70 22.70
CA LEU A 42 -27.79 16.86 21.51
C LEU A 42 -29.11 17.10 20.75
N ARG A 43 -29.10 18.06 19.82
CA ARG A 43 -30.10 18.13 18.75
C ARG A 43 -29.60 17.34 17.54
N SER A 44 -30.28 16.22 17.33
CA SER A 44 -30.29 15.41 16.13
C SER A 44 -30.52 16.28 14.89
N HIS A 45 -29.54 16.34 13.99
CA HIS A 45 -29.72 16.83 12.63
C HIS A 45 -29.48 15.66 11.68
N GLU A 46 -30.53 14.88 11.43
CA GLU A 46 -30.59 13.97 10.29
C GLU A 46 -30.73 14.83 9.03
N GLU A 47 -29.60 15.20 8.44
CA GLU A 47 -29.55 15.82 7.13
C GLU A 47 -29.63 14.71 6.07
N ARG A 48 -30.85 14.50 5.55
CA ARG A 48 -31.09 13.79 4.28
C ARG A 48 -30.42 14.59 3.17
N ILE A 49 -29.25 14.13 2.73
CA ILE A 49 -28.64 14.58 1.48
C ILE A 49 -29.21 13.67 0.39
N ASP A 50 -30.35 14.08 -0.17
CA ASP A 50 -30.83 13.58 -1.46
C ASP A 50 -29.95 14.20 -2.55
N ALA A 51 -28.79 13.58 -2.80
CA ALA A 51 -27.95 13.90 -3.95
C ALA A 51 -28.53 13.21 -5.18
N GLU A 52 -29.51 13.85 -5.83
CA GLU A 52 -29.73 13.70 -7.26
C GLU A 52 -28.47 14.18 -7.98
N VAL A 53 -27.53 13.25 -8.18
CA VAL A 53 -26.39 13.46 -9.07
C VAL A 53 -26.94 13.48 -10.48
N ASP A 54 -27.01 14.69 -11.03
CA ASP A 54 -27.45 15.00 -12.38
C ASP A 54 -26.59 14.22 -13.40
N GLU A 55 -27.12 13.11 -13.91
CA GLU A 55 -26.47 12.26 -14.93
C GLU A 55 -26.30 12.98 -16.29
N GLN A 56 -26.69 14.26 -16.42
CA GLN A 56 -26.56 15.02 -17.66
C GLN A 56 -25.18 15.64 -17.90
N GLU A 57 -24.33 15.88 -16.89
CA GLU A 57 -22.99 16.46 -17.13
C GLU A 57 -21.95 15.45 -17.65
N LEU A 58 -22.15 14.14 -17.45
CA LEU A 58 -21.21 13.12 -17.96
C LEU A 58 -21.42 12.76 -19.44
N ARG A 59 -22.45 13.28 -20.12
CA ARG A 59 -22.68 13.06 -21.56
C ARG A 59 -22.14 14.18 -22.47
N SER A 60 -21.61 15.27 -21.91
CA SER A 60 -21.10 16.41 -22.68
C SER A 60 -19.61 16.31 -23.05
N TRP A 61 -19.01 15.13 -22.97
CA TRP A 61 -17.69 14.84 -23.56
C TRP A 61 -17.85 14.04 -24.86
N SER A 62 -18.89 14.38 -25.61
CA SER A 62 -19.05 13.88 -26.98
C SER A 62 -17.98 14.53 -27.84
N ASP A 63 -17.05 13.68 -28.27
CA ASP A 63 -15.93 13.86 -29.19
C ASP A 63 -15.87 15.17 -29.98
N PRO A 64 -14.77 15.96 -29.89
CA PRO A 64 -14.56 17.09 -30.79
C PRO A 64 -14.49 16.58 -32.24
N PRO A 65 -15.39 17.05 -33.14
CA PRO A 65 -15.35 16.66 -34.54
C PRO A 65 -14.15 17.34 -35.19
N GLY A 66 -13.11 16.58 -35.56
CA GLY A 66 -12.04 17.10 -36.42
C GLY A 66 -10.61 16.66 -36.12
N LEU A 67 -10.35 15.88 -35.05
CA LEU A 67 -9.09 15.13 -34.98
C LEU A 67 -9.29 13.83 -35.76
N GLU A 68 -8.88 13.82 -37.04
CA GLU A 68 -8.52 12.55 -37.67
C GLU A 68 -7.48 11.90 -36.75
N GLU A 69 -7.90 10.87 -36.00
CA GLU A 69 -7.00 10.02 -35.26
C GLU A 69 -5.96 9.52 -36.26
N ALA A 70 -4.75 10.05 -36.19
CA ALA A 70 -3.57 9.42 -36.76
C ALA A 70 -3.42 8.08 -36.01
N ARG A 71 -4.19 7.09 -36.44
CA ARG A 71 -4.05 5.67 -36.11
C ARG A 71 -2.83 5.17 -36.87
N LEU A 72 -1.67 5.74 -36.54
CA LEU A 72 -0.42 5.12 -36.89
C LEU A 72 -0.33 3.89 -36.01
N GLY A 73 -0.78 2.77 -36.57
CA GLY A 73 -0.74 1.49 -35.88
C GLY A 73 0.72 1.10 -35.69
N PHE A 74 0.96 0.11 -34.81
CA PHE A 74 2.28 -0.48 -34.65
C PHE A 74 2.92 -0.91 -35.99
N ALA A 75 2.11 -1.16 -37.01
CA ALA A 75 2.55 -1.46 -38.38
C ALA A 75 3.36 -0.32 -39.03
N ASP A 76 3.08 0.94 -38.72
CA ASP A 76 3.65 2.12 -39.37
C ASP A 76 5.00 2.57 -38.78
N LEU A 77 5.39 1.99 -37.65
CA LEU A 77 6.69 2.26 -37.01
C LEU A 77 7.86 1.75 -37.85
N ARG A 78 8.99 2.47 -37.81
CA ARG A 78 10.25 1.99 -38.39
C ARG A 78 10.72 0.74 -37.63
N GLN A 79 11.43 -0.14 -38.31
CA GLN A 79 11.92 -1.38 -37.70
C GLN A 79 12.77 -1.10 -36.45
N GLU A 80 13.60 -0.06 -36.48
CA GLU A 80 14.42 0.37 -35.34
C GLU A 80 13.57 0.77 -34.12
N GLU A 81 12.42 1.43 -34.33
CA GLU A 81 11.51 1.84 -33.27
C GLU A 81 10.77 0.63 -32.69
N LYS A 82 10.32 -0.28 -33.58
CA LYS A 82 9.74 -1.57 -33.19
C LYS A 82 10.71 -2.37 -32.32
N ASP A 83 11.96 -2.52 -32.75
CA ASP A 83 13.00 -3.27 -32.03
C ASP A 83 13.29 -2.64 -30.66
N ARG A 84 13.31 -1.30 -30.56
CA ARG A 84 13.47 -0.58 -29.29
C ARG A 84 12.30 -0.81 -28.35
N LEU A 85 11.05 -0.68 -28.83
CA LEU A 85 9.86 -0.93 -28.02
C LEU A 85 9.82 -2.39 -27.53
N LEU A 86 10.20 -3.34 -28.39
CA LEU A 86 10.32 -4.75 -28.02
C LEU A 86 11.33 -4.95 -26.89
N THR A 87 12.51 -4.33 -27.02
CA THR A 87 13.58 -4.39 -26.01
C THR A 87 13.13 -3.78 -24.68
N VAL A 88 12.45 -2.63 -24.71
CA VAL A 88 11.89 -1.99 -23.51
C VAL A 88 10.85 -2.91 -22.85
N SER A 89 9.97 -3.52 -23.63
CA SER A 89 8.94 -4.42 -23.12
C SER A 89 9.54 -5.66 -22.44
N GLN A 90 10.59 -6.24 -23.04
CA GLN A 90 11.32 -7.38 -22.46
C GLN A 90 12.05 -6.99 -21.17
N ASN A 91 12.70 -5.82 -21.15
CA ASN A 91 13.38 -5.34 -19.95
C ASN A 91 12.39 -5.04 -18.83
N LEU A 92 11.22 -4.48 -19.14
CA LEU A 92 10.15 -4.27 -18.16
C LEU A 92 9.58 -5.59 -17.65
N ALA A 93 9.42 -6.59 -18.52
CA ALA A 93 8.96 -7.93 -18.13
C ALA A 93 9.92 -8.59 -17.14
N ASN A 94 11.24 -8.39 -17.30
CA ASN A 94 12.25 -8.90 -16.37
C ASN A 94 12.22 -8.22 -14.99
N GLU A 95 11.59 -7.04 -14.89
CA GLU A 95 11.44 -6.28 -13.65
C GLU A 95 10.08 -6.54 -12.96
N ILE A 96 9.20 -7.32 -13.61
CA ILE A 96 7.96 -7.80 -13.00
C ILE A 96 8.30 -8.75 -11.86
N GLY A 97 7.58 -8.57 -10.77
CA GLY A 97 7.71 -9.39 -9.60
C GLY A 97 8.73 -8.87 -8.59
N MET A 98 8.77 -9.56 -7.46
CA MET A 98 9.66 -9.30 -6.34
C MET A 98 10.04 -10.63 -5.70
N THR A 99 11.33 -10.87 -5.53
CA THR A 99 11.82 -12.10 -4.92
C THR A 99 11.95 -11.92 -3.40
N PHE A 100 11.27 -12.78 -2.64
CA PHE A 100 11.41 -12.84 -1.18
C PHE A 100 12.51 -13.81 -0.79
N ASP A 101 13.75 -13.45 -1.09
CA ASP A 101 14.88 -14.24 -0.61
C ASP A 101 15.36 -13.72 0.75
N ALA A 102 14.61 -14.09 1.80
CA ALA A 102 14.89 -13.66 3.17
C ALA A 102 16.17 -14.29 3.76
N GLN A 103 16.70 -15.35 3.13
CA GLN A 103 17.89 -16.07 3.58
C GLN A 103 19.16 -15.49 2.94
N THR A 104 19.11 -15.10 1.66
CA THR A 104 20.30 -14.59 0.96
C THR A 104 20.38 -13.06 0.93
N SER A 105 19.23 -12.37 1.04
CA SER A 105 19.26 -10.92 0.99
C SER A 105 19.72 -10.34 2.33
N ARG A 106 20.77 -9.51 2.29
CA ARG A 106 21.18 -8.65 3.40
C ARG A 106 20.16 -7.52 3.67
N ILE A 107 18.97 -7.59 3.06
CA ILE A 107 17.97 -6.55 3.08
C ILE A 107 17.10 -6.76 4.31
N ASP A 108 16.84 -5.66 5.03
CA ASP A 108 15.94 -5.66 6.18
C ASP A 108 14.53 -6.14 5.77
N PRO A 109 13.97 -7.18 6.45
CA PRO A 109 12.63 -7.67 6.18
C PRO A 109 11.56 -6.58 6.19
N LYS A 110 11.70 -5.55 7.04
CA LYS A 110 10.76 -4.43 7.09
C LYS A 110 10.74 -3.65 5.78
N LYS A 111 11.92 -3.41 5.19
CA LYS A 111 12.05 -2.73 3.89
C LYS A 111 11.42 -3.56 2.77
N LEU A 112 11.61 -4.88 2.78
CA LEU A 112 11.00 -5.76 1.78
C LEU A 112 9.47 -5.71 1.85
N VAL A 113 8.90 -5.79 3.05
CA VAL A 113 7.46 -5.67 3.26
C VAL A 113 6.94 -4.30 2.79
N HIS A 114 7.63 -3.22 3.16
CA HIS A 114 7.27 -1.88 2.70
C HIS A 114 7.32 -1.75 1.17
N THR A 115 8.36 -2.27 0.52
CA THR A 115 8.48 -2.29 -0.95
C THR A 115 7.38 -3.12 -1.60
N PHE A 116 7.02 -4.26 -1.00
CA PHE A 116 5.89 -5.07 -1.46
C PHE A 116 4.60 -4.25 -1.45
N PHE A 117 4.23 -3.65 -0.31
CA PHE A 117 2.98 -2.89 -0.20
C PHE A 117 2.94 -1.64 -1.08
N SER A 118 4.08 -0.95 -1.19
CA SER A 118 4.23 0.20 -2.09
C SER A 118 3.96 -0.17 -3.55
N ARG A 119 4.39 -1.37 -4.00
CA ARG A 119 4.12 -1.87 -5.36
C ARG A 119 2.73 -2.50 -5.50
N TYR A 120 2.21 -3.12 -4.44
CA TYR A 120 0.95 -3.86 -4.46
C TYR A 120 -0.27 -2.94 -4.57
N ARG A 121 -0.30 -1.85 -3.80
CA ARG A 121 -1.45 -0.92 -3.79
C ARG A 121 -1.23 0.35 -4.62
N GLN A 122 0.04 0.72 -4.86
CA GLN A 122 0.41 1.98 -5.54
C GLN A 122 -0.09 3.26 -4.84
N THR A 123 -0.45 3.18 -3.55
CA THR A 123 -0.87 4.34 -2.74
C THR A 123 0.24 4.84 -1.83
N GLU A 124 0.20 6.13 -1.49
CA GLU A 124 1.18 6.76 -0.58
C GLU A 124 0.89 6.46 0.90
N SER A 125 -0.31 6.00 1.26
CA SER A 125 -0.68 5.69 2.64
C SER A 125 -0.11 4.34 3.11
N GLU A 126 0.42 4.32 4.34
CA GLU A 126 0.85 3.09 5.00
C GLU A 126 -0.35 2.17 5.23
N ASP A 127 -0.34 1.05 4.53
CA ASP A 127 -1.45 0.10 4.49
C ASP A 127 -1.16 -1.18 5.29
N HIS A 128 -0.14 -1.10 6.14
CA HIS A 128 0.21 -2.12 7.09
C HIS A 128 0.71 -1.44 8.36
N TYR A 129 0.49 -2.08 9.50
CA TYR A 129 0.96 -1.57 10.78
C TYR A 129 1.34 -2.71 11.71
N PHE A 130 2.12 -2.39 12.74
CA PHE A 130 2.58 -3.34 13.74
C PHE A 130 1.83 -3.16 15.05
N GLN A 131 1.23 -4.24 15.53
CA GLN A 131 0.69 -4.33 16.88
C GLN A 131 1.69 -5.09 17.75
N THR A 132 2.34 -4.40 18.68
CA THR A 132 3.38 -4.98 19.54
C THR A 132 2.89 -5.10 20.97
N GLU A 133 3.02 -6.30 21.53
CA GLU A 133 2.71 -6.65 22.91
C GLU A 133 4.03 -6.91 23.65
N SER A 134 4.14 -6.42 24.89
CA SER A 134 5.25 -6.75 25.78
C SER A 134 4.76 -7.61 26.94
N PHE A 135 5.55 -8.61 27.33
CA PHE A 135 5.23 -9.50 28.45
C PHE A 135 6.51 -10.06 29.08
N LEU A 136 6.38 -10.56 30.32
CA LEU A 136 7.47 -11.18 31.05
C LEU A 136 7.49 -12.69 30.78
N GLN A 137 8.60 -13.23 30.30
CA GLN A 137 8.80 -14.66 30.07
C GLN A 137 10.16 -15.07 30.67
N ASN A 138 10.17 -16.08 31.55
CA ASN A 138 11.39 -16.53 32.24
C ASN A 138 12.15 -15.38 32.93
N SER A 139 11.41 -14.50 33.60
CA SER A 139 11.96 -13.31 34.28
C SER A 139 12.65 -12.29 33.36
N GLN A 140 12.42 -12.36 32.05
CA GLN A 140 12.92 -11.39 31.08
C GLN A 140 11.77 -10.75 30.29
N TRP A 141 11.87 -9.44 30.03
CA TRP A 141 10.92 -8.75 29.15
C TRP A 141 11.11 -9.23 27.71
N ARG A 142 10.00 -9.57 27.07
CA ARG A 142 9.93 -9.95 25.65
C ARG A 142 8.84 -9.18 24.94
N PHE A 143 9.04 -9.02 23.65
CA PHE A 143 8.14 -8.33 22.73
C PHE A 143 7.67 -9.32 21.67
N ALA A 144 6.36 -9.43 21.46
CA ALA A 144 5.79 -10.10 20.30
C ALA A 144 5.12 -9.05 19.43
N SER A 145 5.39 -9.09 18.13
CA SER A 145 4.78 -8.15 17.18
C SER A 145 3.90 -8.91 16.19
N THR A 146 2.77 -8.31 15.85
CA THR A 146 1.84 -8.79 14.83
C THR A 146 1.76 -7.76 13.72
N LEU A 147 2.20 -8.14 12.52
CA LEU A 147 2.04 -7.35 11.31
C LEU A 147 0.59 -7.50 10.83
N ARG A 148 -0.17 -6.41 10.79
CA ARG A 148 -1.53 -6.33 10.26
C ARG A 148 -1.48 -5.80 8.84
N THR A 149 -2.13 -6.49 7.91
CA THR A 149 -2.15 -6.13 6.48
C THR A 149 -3.59 -6.06 5.97
N PRO A 150 -4.34 -4.97 6.28
CA PRO A 150 -5.74 -4.81 5.87
C PRO A 150 -6.00 -5.07 4.37
N SER A 151 -5.19 -4.48 3.48
CA SER A 151 -5.36 -4.68 2.03
C SER A 151 -4.96 -6.06 1.52
N PHE A 152 -4.10 -6.76 2.25
CA PHE A 152 -3.67 -8.09 1.87
C PHE A 152 -4.53 -9.16 2.56
N PHE A 153 -5.77 -9.27 2.07
CA PHE A 153 -6.77 -10.23 2.55
C PHE A 153 -7.10 -10.10 4.05
N GLN A 154 -6.92 -8.90 4.63
CA GLN A 154 -7.10 -8.64 6.06
C GLN A 154 -6.32 -9.61 6.98
N ARG A 155 -5.16 -10.08 6.50
CA ARG A 155 -4.37 -11.07 7.24
C ARG A 155 -3.52 -10.42 8.32
N SER A 156 -3.08 -11.26 9.24
CA SER A 156 -2.16 -10.88 10.31
C SER A 156 -1.08 -11.93 10.48
N PHE A 157 0.15 -11.47 10.65
CA PHE A 157 1.33 -12.32 10.76
C PHE A 157 2.01 -12.04 12.09
N ARG A 158 1.92 -12.98 13.02
CA ARG A 158 2.53 -12.86 14.35
C ARG A 158 3.94 -13.43 14.31
N GLY A 159 4.92 -12.60 14.66
CA GLY A 159 6.31 -13.00 14.79
C GLY A 159 6.58 -13.77 16.08
N GLU A 160 7.79 -14.29 16.20
CA GLU A 160 8.28 -14.92 17.42
C GLU A 160 8.59 -13.85 18.50
N PRO A 161 8.42 -14.18 19.80
CA PRO A 161 8.80 -13.27 20.88
C PRO A 161 10.31 -13.01 20.90
N MET A 162 10.70 -11.74 20.87
CA MET A 162 12.09 -11.30 20.86
C MET A 162 12.42 -10.39 22.06
N LEU A 163 13.70 -10.24 22.36
CA LEU A 163 14.17 -9.34 23.43
C LEU A 163 14.00 -7.85 23.09
N HIS A 164 13.93 -7.51 21.80
CA HIS A 164 13.81 -6.14 21.33
C HIS A 164 12.60 -6.00 20.40
N ARG A 165 11.90 -4.86 20.51
CA ARG A 165 10.75 -4.53 19.66
C ARG A 165 11.07 -4.62 18.17
N HIS A 166 12.15 -4.02 17.71
CA HIS A 166 12.55 -4.06 16.30
C HIS A 166 12.76 -5.49 15.78
N ALA A 167 13.37 -6.35 16.61
CA ALA A 167 13.57 -7.76 16.26
C ALA A 167 12.24 -8.53 16.18
N ALA A 168 11.28 -8.22 17.06
CA ALA A 168 9.94 -8.80 17.03
C ALA A 168 9.19 -8.39 15.74
N GLU A 169 9.26 -7.11 15.36
CA GLU A 169 8.69 -6.60 14.12
C GLU A 169 9.33 -7.28 12.89
N ALA A 170 10.66 -7.39 12.86
CA ALA A 170 11.37 -8.09 11.79
C ALA A 170 10.99 -9.58 11.72
N SER A 171 10.73 -10.24 12.86
CA SER A 171 10.24 -11.62 12.90
C SER A 171 8.83 -11.75 12.30
N ALA A 172 7.93 -10.82 12.60
CA ALA A 172 6.60 -10.76 11.99
C ALA A 172 6.68 -10.56 10.47
N CYS A 173 7.58 -9.69 10.01
CA CYS A 173 7.85 -9.51 8.58
C CYS A 173 8.36 -10.80 7.93
N ARG A 174 9.25 -11.57 8.57
CA ARG A 174 9.71 -12.86 8.02
C ARG A 174 8.56 -13.84 7.83
N LYS A 175 7.64 -13.93 8.79
CA LYS A 175 6.43 -14.77 8.65
C LYS A 175 5.57 -14.37 7.46
N PHE A 176 5.46 -13.07 7.17
CA PHE A 176 4.81 -12.59 5.94
C PHE A 176 5.57 -13.00 4.68
N LEU A 177 6.90 -12.85 4.65
CA LEU A 177 7.74 -13.21 3.49
C LEU A 177 7.79 -14.73 3.23
N GLU A 178 7.54 -15.54 4.26
CA GLU A 178 7.39 -17.00 4.18
C GLU A 178 6.01 -17.44 3.67
N ASP A 179 5.01 -16.55 3.69
CA ASP A 179 3.64 -16.90 3.31
C ASP A 179 3.52 -17.20 1.79
N PRO A 180 2.94 -18.36 1.41
CA PRO A 180 2.81 -18.74 0.01
C PRO A 180 1.98 -17.75 -0.81
N LYS A 181 0.92 -17.18 -0.23
CA LYS A 181 0.06 -16.21 -0.95
C LYS A 181 0.80 -14.90 -1.15
N ALA A 182 1.57 -14.44 -0.15
CA ALA A 182 2.41 -13.26 -0.28
C ALA A 182 3.47 -13.45 -1.36
N ARG A 183 4.10 -14.63 -1.45
CA ARG A 183 5.07 -14.97 -2.50
C ARG A 183 4.45 -15.01 -3.90
N ASP A 184 3.27 -15.62 -4.04
CA ASP A 184 2.56 -15.64 -5.32
C ASP A 184 2.09 -14.24 -5.76
N ALA A 185 1.66 -13.40 -4.81
CA ALA A 185 1.37 -12.00 -5.11
C ALA A 185 2.64 -11.23 -5.49
N ALA A 186 3.75 -11.49 -4.79
CA ALA A 186 5.02 -10.83 -5.01
C ALA A 186 5.58 -11.10 -6.41
N SER A 187 5.45 -12.32 -6.94
CA SER A 187 5.90 -12.65 -8.31
C SER A 187 5.10 -11.95 -9.41
N LYS A 188 3.90 -11.44 -9.09
CA LYS A 188 2.98 -10.75 -10.03
C LYS A 188 3.01 -9.24 -9.87
N LEU A 189 3.86 -8.70 -9.00
CA LEU A 189 3.91 -7.26 -8.76
C LEU A 189 4.37 -6.47 -10.01
N PRO A 190 3.75 -5.31 -10.29
CA PRO A 190 4.17 -4.46 -11.41
C PRO A 190 5.60 -3.95 -11.17
N PRO A 191 6.38 -3.63 -12.22
CA PRO A 191 7.74 -3.12 -12.07
C PRO A 191 7.84 -1.91 -11.14
N PRO A 192 8.98 -1.67 -10.48
CA PRO A 192 9.12 -0.53 -9.59
C PRO A 192 8.81 0.80 -10.31
N SER A 193 8.08 1.70 -9.66
CA SER A 193 7.67 2.99 -10.25
C SER A 193 8.86 3.83 -10.74
N LYS A 194 10.02 3.75 -10.07
CA LYS A 194 11.27 4.39 -10.51
C LYS A 194 11.74 3.87 -11.87
N VAL A 195 11.60 2.58 -12.11
CA VAL A 195 11.97 1.93 -13.38
C VAL A 195 11.01 2.42 -14.47
N LEU A 196 9.69 2.37 -14.22
CA LEU A 196 8.68 2.88 -15.14
C LEU A 196 8.91 4.35 -15.52
N LYS A 197 9.15 5.22 -14.53
CA LYS A 197 9.45 6.64 -14.76
C LYS A 197 10.70 6.83 -15.62
N ARG A 198 11.77 6.07 -15.37
CA ARG A 198 12.99 6.13 -16.18
C ARG A 198 12.73 5.78 -17.64
N TYR A 199 11.93 4.75 -17.91
CA TYR A 199 11.56 4.37 -19.28
C TYR A 199 10.70 5.44 -19.94
N ILE A 200 9.67 5.93 -19.24
CA ILE A 200 8.78 7.00 -19.72
C ILE A 200 9.59 8.26 -20.09
N THR A 201 10.44 8.74 -19.18
CA THR A 201 11.27 9.93 -19.43
C THR A 201 12.32 9.69 -20.51
N GLY A 202 12.87 8.47 -20.60
CA GLY A 202 13.84 8.09 -21.64
C GLY A 202 13.24 8.12 -23.04
N MET A 203 12.01 7.64 -23.21
CA MET A 203 11.28 7.74 -24.48
C MET A 203 10.95 9.19 -24.82
N LEU A 204 10.42 9.95 -23.84
CA LEU A 204 10.08 11.37 -24.01
C LEU A 204 11.24 12.26 -24.47
N ARG A 205 12.46 12.00 -23.99
CA ARG A 205 13.65 12.81 -24.37
C ARG A 205 14.14 12.55 -25.79
N LEU A 206 13.78 11.42 -26.39
CA LEU A 206 14.11 11.11 -27.79
C LEU A 206 13.12 11.75 -28.77
N ALA A 207 11.92 12.10 -28.30
CA ALA A 207 10.93 12.87 -29.06
C ALA A 207 11.30 14.36 -29.18
N ALA A 208 12.19 14.88 -28.33
CA ALA A 208 12.61 16.27 -28.41
C ALA A 208 13.47 16.45 -29.68
N PRO A 209 13.01 17.21 -30.69
CA PRO A 209 13.83 17.48 -31.86
C PRO A 209 15.07 18.22 -31.38
N VAL A 210 16.24 17.63 -31.56
CA VAL A 210 17.48 18.37 -31.44
C VAL A 210 17.36 19.49 -32.46
N SER A 211 17.24 20.72 -31.98
CA SER A 211 17.20 21.95 -32.78
C SER A 211 18.57 22.17 -33.43
N ILE A 212 19.04 21.22 -34.23
CA ILE A 212 20.06 21.44 -35.24
C ILE A 212 19.33 22.22 -36.32
N GLY A 213 19.81 23.41 -36.68
CA GLY A 213 19.14 24.29 -37.64
C GLY A 213 18.96 23.61 -38.99
N VAL A 214 17.81 22.97 -39.20
CA VAL A 214 17.44 22.34 -40.47
C VAL A 214 16.35 23.15 -41.14
N ASP A 215 16.52 23.30 -42.45
CA ASP A 215 15.69 24.09 -43.34
C ASP A 215 14.16 23.88 -43.15
N PRO A 216 13.36 24.95 -43.29
CA PRO A 216 11.92 24.96 -43.01
C PRO A 216 11.07 24.05 -43.93
N CYS A 217 11.67 23.43 -44.96
CA CYS A 217 10.96 22.49 -45.84
C CYS A 217 10.82 21.05 -45.31
N SER A 218 11.54 20.67 -44.24
CA SER A 218 11.49 19.30 -43.68
C SER A 218 10.66 19.18 -42.39
N ALA A 219 10.05 20.28 -41.93
CA ALA A 219 9.36 20.37 -40.64
C ALA A 219 8.12 19.45 -40.53
N ALA A 220 7.47 19.11 -41.64
CA ALA A 220 6.25 18.32 -41.64
C ALA A 220 6.44 16.85 -41.18
N LYS A 221 7.65 16.29 -41.30
CA LYS A 221 7.92 14.88 -40.91
C LYS A 221 8.28 14.70 -39.44
N ASN A 222 8.70 15.77 -38.76
CA ASN A 222 9.07 15.70 -37.34
C ASN A 222 7.88 15.89 -36.40
N ALA A 223 6.80 16.54 -36.85
CA ALA A 223 5.59 16.73 -36.04
C ALA A 223 4.87 15.40 -35.73
N THR A 224 4.86 14.46 -36.67
CA THR A 224 4.21 13.14 -36.52
C THR A 224 4.94 12.21 -35.55
N LEU A 225 6.26 12.36 -35.37
CA LEU A 225 7.04 11.54 -34.44
C LEU A 225 6.72 11.87 -32.97
N VAL A 226 6.47 13.14 -32.68
CA VAL A 226 6.11 13.63 -31.34
C VAL A 226 4.71 13.16 -30.93
N GLU A 227 3.78 13.09 -31.88
CA GLU A 227 2.43 12.56 -31.62
C GLU A 227 2.43 11.06 -31.30
N HIS A 228 3.26 10.27 -31.98
CA HIS A 228 3.35 8.83 -31.73
C HIS A 228 3.87 8.51 -30.33
N ASP A 229 4.94 9.19 -29.89
CA ASP A 229 5.45 9.02 -28.51
C ASP A 229 4.43 9.46 -27.46
N MET A 230 3.60 10.46 -27.77
CA MET A 230 2.49 10.88 -26.92
C MET A 230 1.38 9.83 -26.82
N GLN A 231 1.12 9.04 -27.87
CA GLN A 231 0.17 7.92 -27.82
C GLN A 231 0.70 6.74 -26.99
N VAL A 232 1.99 6.38 -27.12
CA VAL A 232 2.62 5.34 -26.28
C VAL A 232 2.58 5.74 -24.81
N LEU A 233 2.78 7.03 -24.50
CA LEU A 233 2.64 7.56 -23.15
C LEU A 233 1.22 7.50 -22.64
N LYS A 234 0.22 7.84 -23.45
CA LYS A 234 -1.20 7.67 -23.08
C LYS A 234 -1.56 6.21 -22.82
N VAL A 235 -0.97 5.26 -23.55
CA VAL A 235 -1.16 3.82 -23.30
C VAL A 235 -0.50 3.41 -21.98
N LEU A 236 0.73 3.85 -21.72
CA LEU A 236 1.42 3.57 -20.45
C LEU A 236 0.73 4.24 -19.25
N GLU A 237 0.22 5.46 -19.43
CA GLU A 237 -0.56 6.20 -18.43
C GLU A 237 -1.90 5.51 -18.18
N LYS A 238 -2.61 5.06 -19.22
CA LYS A 238 -3.80 4.22 -19.07
C LYS A 238 -3.48 2.89 -18.38
N MET A 239 -2.35 2.26 -18.68
CA MET A 239 -1.92 1.04 -17.98
C MET A 239 -1.66 1.33 -16.49
N LEU A 240 -1.10 2.50 -16.15
CA LEU A 240 -0.97 2.96 -14.77
C LEU A 240 -2.34 3.19 -14.10
N GLN A 241 -3.24 3.94 -14.75
CA GLN A 241 -4.59 4.24 -14.22
C GLN A 241 -5.46 2.99 -14.07
N VAL A 242 -5.34 2.02 -14.98
CA VAL A 242 -6.01 0.72 -14.87
C VAL A 242 -5.47 -0.07 -13.67
N SER A 243 -4.18 0.03 -13.36
CA SER A 243 -3.64 -0.58 -12.14
C SER A 243 -4.12 0.10 -10.85
N GLU A 244 -4.32 1.41 -10.85
CA GLU A 244 -4.85 2.17 -9.70
C GLU A 244 -6.35 1.90 -9.45
N THR A 245 -7.14 1.78 -10.53
CA THR A 245 -8.60 1.55 -10.44
C THR A 245 -8.96 0.11 -10.09
N ASN A 246 -8.18 -0.88 -10.54
CA ASN A 246 -8.37 -2.28 -10.15
C ASN A 246 -8.07 -2.52 -8.66
N GLY A 247 -7.17 -1.73 -8.04
CA GLY A 247 -6.98 -1.76 -6.59
C GLY A 247 -8.22 -1.34 -5.79
N LYS A 248 -8.97 -0.35 -6.29
CA LYS A 248 -10.22 0.13 -5.64
C LYS A 248 -11.39 -0.86 -5.74
N LEU A 249 -11.43 -1.68 -6.79
CA LEU A 249 -12.54 -2.63 -7.01
C LEU A 249 -12.48 -3.85 -6.06
N VAL A 250 -11.27 -4.23 -5.63
CA VAL A 250 -11.06 -5.30 -4.64
C VAL A 250 -11.47 -4.84 -3.24
N ASP A 251 -11.24 -3.57 -2.89
CA ASP A 251 -11.65 -2.99 -1.60
C ASP A 251 -13.20 -2.96 -1.45
N ALA A 252 -13.94 -2.66 -2.53
CA ALA A 252 -15.41 -2.65 -2.51
C ALA A 252 -16.03 -4.06 -2.39
N SER A 253 -15.36 -5.07 -2.94
CA SER A 253 -15.85 -6.46 -2.93
C SER A 253 -15.64 -7.13 -1.56
N ASN A 254 -14.55 -6.80 -0.86
CA ASN A 254 -14.32 -7.30 0.51
C ASN A 254 -15.22 -6.62 1.55
N ALA A 255 -15.61 -5.36 1.35
CA ALA A 255 -16.54 -4.68 2.25
C ALA A 255 -17.95 -5.33 2.28
N LYS A 256 -18.42 -5.90 1.16
CA LYS A 256 -19.71 -6.58 1.07
C LYS A 256 -19.75 -7.94 1.78
N HIS A 257 -18.62 -8.64 1.88
CA HIS A 257 -18.57 -9.91 2.61
C HIS A 257 -18.47 -9.74 4.13
N ALA A 258 -17.93 -8.61 4.62
CA ALA A 258 -17.84 -8.35 6.04
C ALA A 258 -19.19 -7.98 6.69
N SER A 259 -20.16 -7.46 5.93
CA SER A 259 -21.47 -7.05 6.45
C SER A 259 -22.50 -8.20 6.57
N GLN A 260 -22.35 -9.30 5.81
CA GLN A 260 -23.25 -10.46 5.91
C GLN A 260 -22.99 -11.37 7.13
N ALA A 261 -21.84 -11.24 7.80
CA ALA A 261 -21.50 -12.08 8.95
C ALA A 261 -22.08 -11.58 10.30
N ARG A 262 -22.83 -10.47 10.35
CA ARG A 262 -23.31 -9.85 11.60
C ARG A 262 -24.83 -9.92 11.84
N HIS A 263 -25.59 -10.68 11.04
CA HIS A 263 -27.06 -10.81 11.20
C HIS A 263 -27.54 -12.25 11.41
N GLY A 264 -26.65 -13.14 11.87
CA GLY A 264 -27.01 -14.51 12.24
C GLY A 264 -26.61 -14.83 13.68
N SER A 265 -27.25 -14.20 14.66
CA SER A 265 -27.28 -14.64 16.07
C SER A 265 -28.55 -14.12 16.72
#